data_AF-A0A085WRF8-F1
#
_entry.id   AF-A0A085WRF8-F1
#
_cell.length_a   1.000
_cell.length_b   1.000
_cell.length_c   1.000
_cell.angle_alpha   90.00
_cell.angle_beta   90.00
_cell.angle_gamma   90.00
#
_symmetry.space_group_name_H-M   'P 1'
#
loop_
_entity.id
_entity.type
_entity.pdbx_description
1 polymer ?
#
loop_
_entity_poly.entity_id
_entity_poly.type
_entity_poly.pdbx_seq_one_letter_code
_entity_poly.pdbx_strand_id
1 'polypeptide(L)'
;MAQARELLRKAESPSGDVVLRCEPEDAEVILDGVTRGLCSDFRGAPRGLRVGEGLHQIEVKKEGHWPYTTYIDPHGTRAVLNVLLQPMGSDIPERGTP
;
A
#
# COMPACT_ATOMS: atom_id res chain seq x y z
N MET A 1 33.18 -1.42 -22.65
CA MET A 1 32.14 -2.11 -21.85
C MET A 1 31.98 -1.43 -20.48
N ALA A 2 31.48 -0.19 -20.41
CA ALA A 2 31.34 0.54 -19.13
C ALA A 2 30.05 1.36 -18.96
N GLN A 3 29.21 1.49 -20.00
CA GLN A 3 28.02 2.35 -19.93
C GLN A 3 26.73 1.62 -19.51
N ALA A 4 26.72 0.29 -19.45
CA ALA A 4 25.56 -0.46 -18.99
C ALA A 4 25.30 -0.34 -17.47
N ARG A 5 26.33 0.02 -16.68
CA ARG A 5 26.20 0.27 -15.23
C ARG A 5 25.71 1.68 -14.91
N GLU A 6 25.92 2.66 -15.79
CA GLU A 6 25.46 4.04 -15.58
C GLU A 6 23.94 4.16 -15.72
N LEU A 7 23.30 3.32 -16.55
CA LEU A 7 21.84 3.31 -16.71
C LEU A 7 21.10 2.78 -15.47
N LEU A 8 21.77 1.99 -14.63
CA LEU A 8 21.23 1.56 -13.33
C LEU A 8 21.36 2.63 -12.25
N ARG A 9 22.21 3.64 -12.46
CA ARG A 9 22.40 4.77 -11.53
C ARG A 9 21.28 5.81 -11.63
N LYS A 10 20.51 5.79 -12.74
CA LYS A 10 19.43 6.76 -13.00
C LYS A 10 18.03 6.26 -12.63
N ALA A 11 17.95 5.10 -11.98
CA ALA A 11 16.75 4.66 -11.25
C ALA A 11 16.74 5.13 -9.79
N GLU A 12 17.67 6.02 -9.41
CA GLU A 12 17.63 6.81 -8.18
C GLU A 12 16.66 8.00 -8.36
N SER A 13 15.42 7.74 -8.77
CA SER A 13 14.36 8.67 -8.39
C SER A 13 14.27 8.60 -6.86
N PRO A 14 14.25 9.72 -6.13
CA PRO A 14 14.17 9.71 -4.69
C PRO A 14 12.96 8.89 -4.25
N SER A 15 13.21 7.64 -3.83
CA SER A 15 12.16 6.72 -3.41
C SER A 15 11.86 6.96 -1.95
N GLY A 16 10.60 7.18 -1.62
CA GLY A 16 10.14 7.21 -0.24
C GLY A 16 9.88 5.82 0.32
N ASP A 17 9.87 5.73 1.64
CA ASP A 17 9.52 4.51 2.39
C ASP A 17 8.14 4.70 2.99
N VAL A 18 7.14 3.98 2.49
CA VAL A 18 5.77 4.05 3.00
C VAL A 18 5.53 2.86 3.91
N VAL A 19 5.32 3.13 5.20
CA VAL A 19 4.89 2.13 6.17
C VAL A 19 3.38 1.98 6.06
N LEU A 20 2.92 0.79 5.72
CA LEU A 20 1.50 0.48 5.58
C LEU A 20 1.01 -0.22 6.84
N ARG A 21 0.15 0.44 7.60
CA ARG A 21 -0.53 -0.14 8.76
C ARG A 21 -1.98 -0.40 8.39
N CYS A 22 -2.24 -1.55 7.78
CA CYS A 22 -3.59 -1.96 7.44
C CYS A 22 -4.19 -2.86 8.51
N GLU A 23 -5.47 -2.64 8.81
CA GLU A 23 -6.30 -3.59 9.54
C GLU A 23 -7.51 -3.94 8.66
N PRO A 24 -7.71 -5.23 8.36
CA PRO A 24 -6.90 -6.39 8.76
C PRO A 24 -5.54 -6.50 8.01
N GLU A 25 -4.57 -7.23 8.59
CA GLU A 25 -3.18 -7.28 8.10
C GLU A 25 -2.96 -8.21 6.89
N ASP A 26 -3.91 -9.09 6.63
CA ASP A 26 -3.95 -10.01 5.49
C ASP A 26 -4.63 -9.40 4.25
N ALA A 27 -4.68 -8.07 4.18
CA ALA A 27 -5.11 -7.34 3.00
C ALA A 27 -4.00 -7.32 1.93
N GLU A 28 -4.37 -7.45 0.66
CA GLU A 28 -3.46 -7.32 -0.48
C GLU A 28 -3.15 -5.85 -0.76
N VAL A 29 -1.87 -5.56 -0.96
CA VAL A 29 -1.37 -4.23 -1.31
C VAL A 29 -0.97 -4.20 -2.79
N ILE A 30 -1.55 -3.26 -3.51
CA ILE A 30 -1.33 -3.01 -4.93
C ILE A 30 -0.80 -1.59 -5.08
N LEU A 31 0.35 -1.45 -5.72
CA LEU A 31 0.98 -0.16 -6.01
C LEU A 31 0.96 0.05 -7.52
N ASP A 32 0.29 1.10 -8.00
CA ASP A 32 0.13 1.45 -9.41
C ASP A 32 -0.37 0.28 -10.27
N GLY A 33 -1.31 -0.50 -9.73
CA GLY A 33 -1.86 -1.69 -10.39
C GLY A 33 -0.99 -2.95 -10.29
N VAL A 34 0.17 -2.89 -9.61
CA VAL A 34 1.06 -4.04 -9.40
C VAL A 34 0.92 -4.56 -7.97
N THR A 35 0.49 -5.81 -7.81
CA THR A 35 0.44 -6.47 -6.50
C THR A 35 1.85 -6.62 -5.93
N ARG A 36 2.06 -6.07 -4.74
CA ARG A 36 3.36 -6.09 -4.04
C ARG A 36 3.45 -7.18 -2.99
N GLY A 37 2.33 -7.54 -2.37
CA GLY A 37 2.26 -8.52 -1.29
C GLY A 37 1.08 -8.24 -0.37
N LEU A 38 1.20 -8.72 0.87
CA LEU A 38 0.20 -8.49 1.92
C LEU A 38 0.60 -7.28 2.77
N CYS A 39 -0.37 -6.66 3.43
CA CYS A 39 -0.07 -5.49 4.26
C CYS A 39 0.82 -5.83 5.47
N SER A 40 0.74 -7.07 5.98
CA SER A 40 1.65 -7.61 7.00
C SER A 40 3.13 -7.54 6.59
N ASP A 41 3.45 -7.59 5.29
CA ASP A 41 4.82 -7.49 4.77
C ASP A 41 5.40 -6.06 4.89
N PHE A 42 4.52 -5.05 5.01
CA PHE A 42 4.87 -3.62 4.96
C PHE A 42 4.54 -2.85 6.26
N ARG A 43 4.25 -3.56 7.35
CA ARG A 43 3.76 -3.03 8.64
C ARG A 43 4.82 -2.36 9.53
N GLY A 44 6.10 -2.34 9.15
CA GLY A 44 7.14 -1.75 10.00
C GLY A 44 8.55 -1.70 9.42
N ALA A 45 9.47 -1.04 10.14
CA ALA A 45 10.90 -1.11 9.83
C ALA A 45 11.44 -2.51 10.17
N PRO A 46 12.26 -3.14 9.31
CA PRO A 46 13.01 -2.54 8.20
C PRO A 46 12.36 -2.63 6.81
N ARG A 47 11.12 -3.11 6.67
CA ARG A 47 10.46 -3.32 5.36
C ARG A 47 9.26 -2.37 5.19
N GLY A 48 9.51 -1.16 4.69
CA GLY A 48 8.47 -0.32 4.12
C GLY A 48 8.25 -0.62 2.65
N LEU A 49 7.10 -0.18 2.12
CA LEU A 49 6.85 -0.19 0.69
C LEU A 49 7.69 0.93 0.05
N ARG A 50 8.62 0.57 -0.84
CA ARG A 50 9.34 1.56 -1.63
C ARG A 50 8.41 2.12 -2.69
N VAL A 51 8.17 3.42 -2.59
CA VAL A 51 7.35 4.18 -3.52
C VAL A 51 8.26 5.20 -4.20
N GLY A 52 8.14 5.37 -5.52
CA GLY A 52 8.95 6.33 -6.26
C GLY A 52 8.64 7.77 -5.86
N GLU A 53 9.38 8.70 -6.45
CA GLU A 53 9.02 10.12 -6.39
C GLU A 53 7.77 10.35 -7.24
N GLY A 54 6.82 11.12 -6.73
CA GLY A 54 5.60 11.50 -7.44
C GLY A 54 4.35 10.84 -6.87
N LEU A 55 3.22 11.14 -7.51
CA LEU A 55 1.93 10.66 -7.06
C LEU A 55 1.75 9.20 -7.48
N HIS A 56 1.74 8.31 -6.49
CA HIS A 56 1.53 6.88 -6.68
C HIS A 56 0.17 6.45 -6.12
N GLN A 57 -0.50 5.54 -6.82
CA GLN A 57 -1.77 4.98 -6.38
C GLN A 57 -1.52 3.73 -5.54
N ILE A 58 -2.00 3.73 -4.31
CA ILE A 58 -2.02 2.57 -3.44
C ILE A 58 -3.45 2.08 -3.34
N GLU A 59 -3.65 0.82 -3.67
CA GLU A 59 -4.91 0.11 -3.46
C GLU A 59 -4.68 -1.02 -2.46
N VAL A 60 -5.52 -1.05 -1.44
CA VAL A 60 -5.54 -2.10 -0.43
C VAL A 60 -6.89 -2.80 -0.55
N LYS A 61 -6.86 -4.08 -0.92
CA LYS A 61 -8.08 -4.86 -1.12
C LYS A 61 -8.04 -6.12 -0.25
N LYS A 62 -9.21 -6.59 0.14
CA LYS A 62 -9.35 -7.86 0.84
C LYS A 62 -10.72 -8.44 0.58
N GLU A 63 -10.79 -9.76 0.51
CA GLU A 63 -12.06 -10.48 0.43
C GLU A 63 -12.98 -10.13 1.62
N GLY A 64 -14.25 -9.87 1.31
CA GLY A 64 -15.25 -9.47 2.30
C GLY A 64 -15.11 -8.03 2.83
N HIS A 65 -14.19 -7.23 2.29
CA HIS A 65 -14.00 -5.83 2.65
C HIS A 65 -14.04 -4.91 1.43
N TRP A 66 -14.47 -3.66 1.63
CA TRP A 66 -14.43 -2.65 0.59
C TRP A 66 -12.97 -2.30 0.25
N PRO A 67 -12.59 -2.29 -1.04
CA PRO A 67 -11.24 -1.88 -1.43
C PRO A 67 -11.02 -0.42 -1.07
N TYR A 68 -9.83 -0.13 -0.57
CA TYR A 68 -9.41 1.21 -0.21
C TYR A 68 -8.34 1.68 -1.19
N THR A 69 -8.64 2.75 -1.93
CA THR A 69 -7.71 3.35 -2.88
C THR A 69 -7.32 4.74 -2.40
N THR A 70 -6.03 5.02 -2.35
CA THR A 70 -5.48 6.32 -1.99
C THR A 70 -4.30 6.69 -2.87
N TYR A 71 -3.94 7.96 -2.89
CA TYR A 71 -2.78 8.46 -3.62
C TYR A 71 -1.79 9.07 -2.64
N ILE A 72 -0.52 8.71 -2.77
CA ILE A 72 0.55 9.22 -1.90
C ILE A 72 1.75 9.66 -2.73
N ASP A 73 2.32 10.80 -2.34
CA ASP A 73 3.65 11.23 -2.78
C ASP A 73 4.52 11.36 -1.52
N PRO A 74 5.46 10.43 -1.29
CA PRO A 74 6.30 10.47 -0.12
C PRO A 74 7.42 11.52 -0.22
N HIS A 75 7.59 12.19 -1.37
CA HIS A 75 8.65 13.18 -1.61
C HIS A 75 10.05 12.72 -1.18
N GLY A 76 10.36 11.43 -1.36
CA GLY A 76 11.63 10.82 -0.93
C GLY A 76 11.81 10.63 0.58
N THR A 77 10.77 10.84 1.39
CA THR A 77 10.79 10.69 2.85
C THR A 77 10.06 9.42 3.32
N ARG A 78 10.10 9.16 4.63
CA ARG A 78 9.35 8.07 5.24
C ARG A 78 7.94 8.55 5.59
N ALA A 79 6.93 7.95 4.96
CA ALA A 79 5.52 8.21 5.27
C ALA A 79 4.90 7.02 6.01
N VAL A 80 3.86 7.28 6.80
CA VAL A 80 3.06 6.24 7.45
C VAL A 80 1.63 6.37 6.97
N LEU A 81 1.09 5.30 6.39
CA LEU A 81 -0.27 5.22 5.92
C LEU A 81 -1.04 4.21 6.77
N ASN A 82 -2.05 4.69 7.49
CA ASN A 82 -2.95 3.84 8.26
C ASN A 82 -4.19 3.57 7.43
N VAL A 83 -4.53 2.29 7.25
CA VAL A 83 -5.67 1.85 6.45
C VAL A 83 -6.56 0.98 7.30
N LEU A 84 -7.83 1.34 7.42
CA LEU A 84 -8.83 0.54 8.10
C LEU A 84 -9.87 0.12 7.07
N LEU A 85 -9.84 -1.13 6.64
CA LEU A 85 -10.79 -1.62 5.65
C LEU A 85 -12.17 -1.80 6.30
N GLN A 86 -13.20 -1.37 5.57
CA GLN A 86 -14.58 -1.55 6.02
C GLN A 86 -15.08 -2.92 5.56
N PRO A 87 -15.58 -3.79 6.46
CA PRO A 87 -16.24 -5.02 6.07
C PRO A 87 -17.47 -4.72 5.20
N MET A 88 -17.65 -5.48 4.12
CA MET A 88 -18.83 -5.32 3.25
C MET A 88 -20.11 -5.87 3.88
N GLY A 89 -19.98 -6.75 4.88
CA GLY A 89 -21.09 -7.51 5.48
C GLY A 89 -21.65 -6.97 6.79
N SER A 90 -21.21 -5.81 7.29
CA SER A 90 -21.65 -5.30 8.61
C SER A 90 -22.96 -4.53 8.60
N ASP A 91 -23.68 -4.46 7.46
CA ASP A 91 -24.94 -3.71 7.34
C ASP A 91 -26.18 -4.61 7.25
N ILE A 92 -26.15 -5.77 7.91
CA ILE A 92 -27.39 -6.43 8.34
C ILE A 92 -27.75 -5.88 9.73
N PRO A 93 -28.65 -4.88 9.85
CA PRO A 93 -29.39 -4.75 11.09
C PRO A 93 -30.07 -6.10 11.28
N GLU A 94 -29.72 -6.82 12.35
CA GLU A 94 -30.53 -7.93 12.83
C GLU A 94 -31.94 -7.35 12.99
N ARG A 95 -32.79 -7.58 11.99
CA ARG A 95 -34.22 -7.37 12.13
C ARG A 95 -34.65 -8.39 13.15
N GLY A 96 -34.60 -7.98 14.41
CA GLY A 96 -35.38 -8.58 15.47
C GLY A 96 -36.81 -8.70 14.95
N THR A 97 -37.20 -9.93 14.65
CA THR A 97 -38.56 -10.32 14.35
C THR A 97 -38.69 -11.77 14.78
N PRO A 98 -39.84 -12.21 15.36
CA PRO A 98 -41.10 -11.49 15.59
C PRO A 98 -41.32 -11.04 17.04
#